data_AF-A0A5C7LH81-F1
#
_entry.id   AF-A0A5C7LH81-F1
#
_cell.length_a   1.000
_cell.length_b   1.000
_cell.length_c   1.000
_cell.angle_alpha   90.00
_cell.angle_beta   90.00
_cell.angle_gamma   90.00
#
_symmetry.space_group_name_H-M   'P 1'
#
loop_
_entity.id
_entity.type
_entity.pdbx_description
1 polymer ?
#
loop_
_entity_poly.entity_id
_entity_poly.type
_entity_poly.pdbx_seq_one_letter_code
_entity_poly.pdbx_strand_id
1 'polypeptide(L)'
;MLTIKLSHCREVRDLIGDDWREAIENMRDGTPDFESGGYRFIHDDEIAGVLESELTSDEYVLGCFNANLIAECTGWPLVLIEAAQKGEAYEALGKVIIQEGHAAKMAELYARYDGYGHHFATYDGNEAEIGAYHVFRRD
;
A
#
# COMPACT_ATOMS: atom_id res chain seq x y z
N MET A 1 5.27 3.15 -23.40
CA MET A 1 5.99 1.87 -23.44
C MET A 1 7.22 2.01 -22.56
N LEU A 2 7.22 1.35 -21.42
CA LEU A 2 8.33 1.39 -20.46
C LEU A 2 9.56 0.71 -21.05
N THR A 3 10.75 1.26 -20.77
CA THR A 3 12.01 0.66 -21.22
C THR A 3 12.41 -0.45 -20.26
N ILE A 4 12.13 -1.71 -20.63
CA ILE A 4 12.54 -2.89 -19.86
C ILE A 4 13.99 -3.24 -20.19
N LYS A 5 14.84 -3.29 -19.15
CA LYS A 5 16.24 -3.72 -19.28
C LYS A 5 16.32 -5.25 -19.17
N LEU A 6 17.36 -5.85 -19.77
CA LEU A 6 17.66 -7.27 -19.61
C LEU A 6 17.87 -7.69 -18.15
N SER A 7 18.31 -6.77 -17.27
CA SER A 7 18.42 -7.02 -15.83
C SER A 7 17.04 -7.27 -15.20
N HIS A 8 16.03 -6.46 -15.53
CA HIS A 8 14.67 -6.65 -15.01
C HIS A 8 14.11 -8.03 -15.40
N CYS A 9 14.32 -8.47 -16.64
CA CYS A 9 13.90 -9.82 -17.06
C CYS A 9 14.55 -10.94 -16.23
N ARG A 10 15.80 -10.76 -15.79
CA ARG A 10 16.47 -11.74 -14.93
C ARG A 10 15.92 -11.70 -13.51
N GLU A 11 15.79 -10.50 -12.94
CA GLU A 11 15.26 -10.28 -11.59
C GLU A 11 13.84 -10.86 -11.45
N VAL A 12 12.93 -10.55 -12.39
CA VAL A 12 11.57 -11.09 -12.38
C VAL A 12 11.59 -12.62 -12.51
N ARG A 13 12.40 -13.18 -13.41
CA ARG A 13 12.51 -14.64 -13.58
C ARG A 13 13.04 -15.34 -12.33
N ASP A 14 14.03 -14.75 -11.69
CA ASP A 14 14.63 -15.33 -10.48
C ASP A 14 13.65 -15.22 -9.29
N LEU A 15 12.73 -14.26 -9.30
CA LEU A 15 11.69 -14.05 -8.29
C LEU A 15 10.45 -14.96 -8.46
N ILE A 16 9.87 -15.00 -9.67
CA ILE A 16 8.54 -15.63 -9.91
C ILE A 16 8.60 -16.88 -10.81
N GLY A 17 9.79 -17.31 -11.23
CA GLY A 17 9.96 -18.54 -12.00
C GLY A 17 9.38 -18.43 -13.41
N ASP A 18 8.55 -19.40 -13.82
CA ASP A 18 8.11 -19.55 -15.22
C ASP A 18 7.15 -18.45 -15.71
N ASP A 19 6.48 -17.76 -14.79
CA ASP A 19 5.49 -16.70 -15.08
C ASP A 19 6.14 -15.36 -15.48
N TRP A 20 7.47 -15.28 -15.44
CA TRP A 20 8.22 -14.05 -15.68
C TRP A 20 7.94 -13.37 -17.03
N ARG A 21 7.54 -14.13 -18.05
CA ARG A 21 7.22 -13.56 -19.37
C ARG A 21 5.97 -12.70 -19.31
N GLU A 22 4.93 -13.18 -18.65
CA GLU A 22 3.67 -12.45 -18.46
C GLU A 22 3.91 -11.18 -17.65
N ALA A 23 4.66 -11.27 -16.55
CA ALA A 23 5.01 -10.11 -15.75
C ALA A 23 5.78 -9.06 -16.56
N ILE A 24 6.76 -9.46 -17.37
CA ILE A 24 7.51 -8.52 -18.23
C ILE A 24 6.62 -7.89 -19.31
N GLU A 25 5.64 -8.63 -19.85
CA GLU A 25 4.67 -8.08 -20.81
C GLU A 25 3.80 -7.01 -20.16
N ASN A 26 3.24 -7.28 -18.98
CA ASN A 26 2.49 -6.30 -18.20
C ASN A 26 3.32 -5.05 -17.87
N MET A 27 4.57 -5.23 -17.40
CA MET A 27 5.46 -4.09 -17.12
C MET A 27 5.78 -3.26 -18.37
N ARG A 28 5.99 -3.91 -19.53
CA ARG A 28 6.29 -3.22 -20.80
C ARG A 28 5.09 -2.41 -21.29
N ASP A 29 3.90 -2.98 -21.15
CA ASP A 29 2.65 -2.39 -21.56
C ASP A 29 2.22 -1.27 -20.57
N GLY A 30 2.85 -1.23 -19.39
CA GLY A 30 2.65 -0.20 -18.37
C GLY A 30 1.39 -0.44 -17.54
N THR A 31 1.01 -1.70 -17.35
CA THR A 31 -0.11 -2.06 -16.48
C THR A 31 0.20 -1.60 -15.06
N PRO A 32 -0.63 -0.74 -14.45
CA PRO A 32 -0.28 -0.06 -13.19
C PRO A 32 -0.30 -0.96 -11.97
N ASP A 33 -1.19 -1.96 -11.94
CA ASP A 33 -1.36 -2.91 -10.84
C ASP A 33 -1.78 -4.27 -11.44
N PHE A 34 -0.98 -5.30 -11.21
CA PHE A 34 -1.24 -6.65 -11.70
C PHE A 34 -0.61 -7.72 -10.81
N GLU A 35 -1.07 -8.96 -10.96
CA GLU A 35 -0.51 -10.12 -10.26
C GLU A 35 0.07 -11.14 -11.25
N SER A 36 1.19 -11.77 -10.89
CA SER A 36 1.83 -12.82 -11.67
C SER A 36 2.72 -13.68 -10.78
N GLY A 37 2.64 -15.01 -10.92
CA GLY A 37 3.48 -15.95 -10.17
C GLY A 37 3.40 -15.85 -8.64
N GLY A 38 2.25 -15.45 -8.09
CA GLY A 38 2.06 -15.27 -6.64
C GLY A 38 2.64 -13.96 -6.11
N TYR A 39 2.91 -12.98 -6.97
CA TYR A 39 3.32 -11.63 -6.57
C TYR A 39 2.39 -10.59 -7.18
N ARG A 40 2.21 -9.48 -6.47
CA ARG A 40 1.56 -8.26 -6.98
C ARG A 40 2.61 -7.23 -7.32
N PHE A 41 2.47 -6.63 -8.49
CA PHE A 41 3.31 -5.58 -9.03
C PHE A 41 2.50 -4.30 -9.07
N ILE A 42 2.97 -3.24 -8.41
CA ILE A 42 2.32 -1.94 -8.39
C ILE A 42 3.32 -0.89 -8.86
N HIS A 43 2.94 -0.12 -9.87
CA HIS A 43 3.78 0.92 -10.45
C HIS A 43 3.98 2.08 -9.46
N ASP A 44 5.18 2.67 -9.46
CA ASP A 44 5.59 3.73 -8.51
C ASP A 44 4.62 4.93 -8.50
N ASP A 45 4.11 5.30 -9.67
CA ASP A 45 3.18 6.43 -9.82
C ASP A 45 1.78 6.15 -9.22
N GLU A 46 1.43 4.88 -8.98
CA GLU A 46 0.07 4.45 -8.62
C GLU A 46 0.01 3.91 -7.18
N ILE A 47 1.12 3.46 -6.61
CA ILE A 47 1.16 2.77 -5.32
C ILE A 47 0.57 3.58 -4.17
N ALA A 48 0.79 4.90 -4.15
CA ALA A 48 0.20 5.77 -3.15
C ALA A 48 -1.34 5.80 -3.24
N GLY A 49 -1.88 5.85 -4.46
CA GLY A 49 -3.33 5.84 -4.71
C GLY A 49 -3.95 4.48 -4.42
N VAL A 50 -3.26 3.38 -4.74
CA VAL A 50 -3.70 2.03 -4.38
C VAL A 50 -3.75 1.87 -2.85
N LEU A 51 -2.72 2.32 -2.14
CA LEU A 51 -2.70 2.28 -0.67
C LEU A 51 -3.85 3.09 -0.07
N GLU A 52 -4.07 4.32 -0.54
CA GLU A 52 -5.21 5.15 -0.12
C GLU A 52 -6.55 4.43 -0.36
N SER A 53 -6.74 3.86 -1.56
CA SER A 53 -7.98 3.16 -1.89
C SER A 53 -8.21 1.94 -1.00
N GLU A 54 -7.17 1.19 -0.66
CA GLU A 54 -7.31 0.01 0.20
C GLU A 54 -7.55 0.40 1.66
N LEU A 55 -6.85 1.41 2.18
CA LEU A 55 -7.10 1.93 3.53
C LEU A 55 -8.54 2.45 3.66
N THR A 56 -9.04 3.18 2.67
CA THR A 56 -10.41 3.72 2.69
C THR A 56 -11.50 2.68 2.50
N SER A 57 -11.17 1.45 2.09
CA SER A 57 -12.13 0.36 1.96
C SER A 57 -12.59 -0.22 3.30
N ASP A 58 -11.87 0.06 4.39
CA ASP A 58 -12.16 -0.42 5.74
C ASP A 58 -12.10 0.72 6.77
N GLU A 59 -13.26 1.32 7.03
CA GLU A 59 -13.44 2.38 8.03
C GLU A 59 -13.02 1.92 9.44
N TYR A 60 -13.23 0.65 9.79
CA TYR A 60 -12.87 0.13 11.10
C TYR A 60 -11.35 0.10 11.26
N VAL A 61 -10.64 -0.47 10.30
CA VAL A 61 -9.16 -0.53 10.31
C VAL A 61 -8.55 0.87 10.35
N LEU A 62 -9.09 1.83 9.59
CA LEU A 62 -8.67 3.23 9.66
C LEU A 62 -8.80 3.82 11.08
N GLY A 63 -9.90 3.53 11.76
CA GLY A 63 -10.09 3.93 13.16
C GLY A 63 -9.14 3.25 14.14
N CYS A 64 -8.64 2.05 13.82
CA CYS A 64 -7.73 1.28 14.66
C CYS A 64 -6.26 1.72 14.60
N PHE A 65 -5.89 2.63 13.70
CA PHE A 65 -4.52 3.13 13.63
C PHE A 65 -4.06 3.76 14.96
N ASN A 66 -2.73 3.81 15.13
CA ASN A 66 -2.13 4.43 16.30
C ASN A 66 -2.67 5.86 16.48
N ALA A 67 -3.14 6.19 17.68
CA ALA A 67 -3.75 7.48 17.96
C ALA A 67 -2.83 8.67 17.63
N ASN A 68 -1.50 8.52 17.76
CA ASN A 68 -0.55 9.57 17.36
C ASN A 68 -0.49 9.75 15.85
N LEU A 69 -0.58 8.67 15.07
CA LEU A 69 -0.62 8.75 13.61
C LEU A 69 -1.90 9.48 13.18
N ILE A 70 -3.04 9.11 13.77
CA ILE A 70 -4.32 9.79 13.52
C ILE A 70 -4.23 11.27 13.89
N ALA A 71 -3.64 11.60 15.04
CA ALA A 71 -3.46 12.99 15.47
C ALA A 71 -2.54 13.78 14.52
N GLU A 72 -1.45 13.19 14.04
CA GLU A 72 -0.56 13.82 13.05
C GLU A 72 -1.26 14.04 11.72
N CYS A 73 -2.05 13.06 11.27
CA CYS A 73 -2.80 13.11 10.02
C CYS A 73 -3.92 14.15 10.04
N THR A 74 -4.69 14.21 11.13
CA THR A 74 -5.94 14.99 11.21
C THR A 74 -5.76 16.34 11.92
N GLY A 75 -4.71 16.48 12.73
CA GLY A 75 -4.54 17.59 13.66
C GLY A 75 -5.49 17.55 14.87
N TRP A 76 -6.28 16.48 15.04
CA TRP A 76 -7.20 16.37 16.17
C TRP A 76 -6.45 16.15 17.49
N PRO A 77 -7.03 16.57 18.63
CA PRO A 77 -6.44 16.32 19.94
C PRO A 77 -6.32 14.82 20.22
N LEU A 78 -5.11 14.37 20.59
CA LEU A 78 -4.82 12.97 20.92
C LEU A 78 -5.81 12.37 21.94
N VAL A 79 -6.16 13.14 22.98
CA VAL A 79 -7.10 12.72 24.02
C VAL A 79 -8.50 12.39 23.49
N LEU A 80 -8.95 13.08 22.42
CA LEU A 80 -10.24 12.83 21.79
C LEU A 80 -10.21 11.51 21.01
N ILE A 81 -9.13 11.29 20.25
CA ILE A 81 -8.92 10.07 19.48
C ILE A 81 -8.87 8.86 20.42
N GLU A 82 -8.04 8.94 21.47
CA GLU A 82 -7.94 7.86 22.46
C GLU A 82 -9.27 7.59 23.17
N ALA A 83 -10.04 8.64 23.48
CA ALA A 83 -11.35 8.47 24.11
C ALA A 83 -12.34 7.77 23.17
N ALA A 84 -12.34 8.11 21.87
CA ALA A 84 -13.15 7.46 20.86
C ALA A 84 -12.76 5.97 20.73
N GLN A 85 -11.47 5.67 20.62
CA GLN A 85 -10.96 4.29 20.54
C GLN A 85 -11.27 3.48 21.82
N LYS A 86 -11.10 4.07 23.02
CA LYS A 86 -11.49 3.44 24.30
C LYS A 86 -13.00 3.17 24.39
N GLY A 87 -13.81 3.98 23.71
CA GLY A 87 -15.25 3.80 23.57
C GLY A 87 -15.65 2.87 22.40
N GLU A 88 -14.69 2.17 21.79
CA GLU A 88 -14.88 1.27 20.64
C GLU A 88 -15.49 1.96 19.39
N ALA A 89 -15.37 3.28 19.28
CA ALA A 89 -15.91 4.06 18.17
C ALA A 89 -14.99 4.08 16.92
N TYR A 90 -14.35 2.95 16.60
CA TYR A 90 -13.35 2.83 15.53
C TYR A 90 -13.93 3.13 14.14
N GLU A 91 -15.02 2.48 13.77
CA GLU A 91 -15.67 2.69 12.45
C GLU A 91 -16.10 4.16 12.27
N ALA A 92 -16.69 4.76 13.32
CA ALA A 92 -17.05 6.17 13.29
C ALA A 92 -15.83 7.08 13.13
N LEU A 93 -14.72 6.77 13.81
CA LEU A 93 -13.47 7.52 13.69
C LEU A 93 -12.90 7.43 12.27
N GLY A 94 -12.81 6.23 11.70
CA GLY A 94 -12.35 6.04 10.32
C GLY A 94 -13.23 6.73 9.29
N LYS A 95 -14.55 6.67 9.47
CA LYS A 95 -15.49 7.38 8.61
C LYS A 95 -15.26 8.89 8.60
N VAL A 96 -15.01 9.51 9.76
CA VAL A 96 -14.73 10.96 9.83
C VAL A 96 -13.38 11.28 9.18
N ILE A 97 -12.35 10.43 9.34
CA ILE A 97 -11.06 10.58 8.66
C ILE A 97 -11.25 10.65 7.15
N ILE A 98 -12.08 9.76 6.58
CA ILE A 98 -12.40 9.77 5.14
C ILE A 98 -13.19 11.02 4.75
N GLN A 99 -14.24 11.35 5.51
CA GLN A 99 -15.14 12.47 5.19
C GLN A 99 -14.44 13.83 5.23
N GLU A 100 -13.45 14.01 6.11
CA GLU A 100 -12.65 15.23 6.19
C GLU A 100 -11.50 15.26 5.16
N GLY A 101 -11.34 14.21 4.35
CA GLY A 101 -10.33 14.16 3.29
C GLY A 101 -8.91 13.86 3.78
N HIS A 102 -8.77 13.19 4.93
CA HIS A 102 -7.46 12.87 5.51
C HIS A 102 -6.87 11.55 5.00
N ALA A 103 -7.59 10.79 4.17
CA ALA A 103 -7.18 9.47 3.68
C ALA A 103 -5.83 9.48 2.95
N ALA A 104 -5.65 10.38 1.97
CA ALA A 104 -4.38 10.53 1.25
C ALA A 104 -3.21 10.83 2.21
N LYS A 105 -3.43 11.69 3.22
CA LYS A 105 -2.39 12.01 4.21
C LYS A 105 -2.09 10.83 5.12
N MET A 106 -3.10 10.03 5.45
CA MET A 106 -2.93 8.80 6.22
C MET A 106 -2.05 7.81 5.46
N ALA A 107 -2.34 7.58 4.17
CA ALA A 107 -1.56 6.70 3.31
C ALA A 107 -0.10 7.17 3.19
N GLU A 108 0.12 8.47 3.01
CA GLU A 108 1.48 9.07 2.97
C GLU A 108 2.25 8.83 4.27
N LEU A 109 1.62 9.11 5.43
CA LEU A 109 2.27 8.92 6.73
C LEU A 109 2.52 7.45 7.02
N TYR A 110 1.57 6.57 6.69
CA TYR A 110 1.72 5.13 6.83
C TYR A 110 2.92 4.61 6.04
N ALA A 111 2.96 4.88 4.73
CA ALA A 111 4.08 4.48 3.87
C ALA A 111 5.41 5.06 4.34
N ARG A 112 5.41 6.28 4.90
CA ARG A 112 6.62 6.91 5.44
C ARG A 112 7.15 6.22 6.70
N TYR A 113 6.27 5.79 7.60
CA TYR A 113 6.69 5.18 8.87
C TYR A 113 6.97 3.68 8.73
N ASP A 114 6.13 2.97 7.98
CA ASP A 114 6.12 1.51 7.94
C ASP A 114 6.49 0.93 6.57
N GLY A 115 6.55 1.76 5.52
CA GLY A 115 6.78 1.30 4.15
C GLY A 115 5.53 0.69 3.50
N TYR A 116 5.57 0.48 2.19
CA TYR A 116 4.45 -0.12 1.46
C TYR A 116 4.32 -1.63 1.71
N GLY A 117 5.44 -2.33 1.88
CA GLY A 117 5.45 -3.77 2.14
C GLY A 117 4.71 -4.18 3.42
N HIS A 118 4.59 -3.28 4.41
CA HIS A 118 3.85 -3.57 5.64
C HIS A 118 2.34 -3.76 5.40
N HIS A 119 1.78 -3.11 4.37
CA HIS A 119 0.39 -3.29 3.95
C HIS A 119 0.27 -4.37 2.86
N PHE A 120 1.16 -4.36 1.87
CA PHE A 120 1.00 -5.20 0.67
C PHE A 120 1.66 -6.59 0.74
N ALA A 121 2.70 -6.79 1.56
CA ALA A 121 3.48 -8.05 1.63
C ALA A 121 3.20 -8.86 2.91
N THR A 122 2.05 -8.67 3.54
CA THR A 122 1.59 -9.49 4.68
C THR A 122 2.63 -9.63 5.81
N TYR A 123 3.48 -8.62 6.02
CA TYR A 123 4.57 -8.60 7.02
C TYR A 123 5.68 -9.63 6.83
N ASP A 124 5.80 -10.26 5.66
CA ASP A 124 6.87 -11.24 5.39
C ASP A 124 8.20 -10.58 5.00
N GLY A 125 8.18 -9.26 4.77
CA GLY A 125 9.35 -8.45 4.41
C GLY A 125 9.82 -8.63 2.95
N ASN A 126 9.06 -9.33 2.11
CA ASN A 126 9.38 -9.54 0.69
C ASN A 126 8.82 -8.41 -0.17
N GLU A 127 9.35 -7.20 0.04
CA GLU A 127 9.24 -6.10 -0.91
C GLU A 127 10.49 -6.08 -1.79
N ALA A 128 10.30 -6.04 -3.11
CA ALA A 128 11.35 -5.81 -4.09
C ALA A 128 10.98 -4.67 -5.03
N GLU A 129 11.96 -3.90 -5.47
CA GLU A 129 11.78 -2.89 -6.50
C GLU A 129 12.40 -3.40 -7.80
N ILE A 130 11.61 -3.50 -8.87
CA ILE A 130 12.10 -3.93 -10.19
C ILE A 130 11.69 -2.90 -11.25
N GLY A 131 12.63 -2.05 -11.64
CA GLY A 131 12.35 -0.97 -12.59
C GLY A 131 11.55 0.15 -11.92
N ALA A 132 10.29 0.33 -12.34
CA ALA A 132 9.36 1.34 -11.82
C ALA A 132 8.15 0.67 -11.12
N TYR A 133 8.40 -0.49 -10.51
CA TYR A 133 7.40 -1.31 -9.86
C TYR A 133 7.90 -1.76 -8.51
N HIS A 134 7.03 -1.63 -7.51
CA HIS A 134 7.12 -2.37 -6.26
C HIS A 134 6.48 -3.74 -6.43
N VAL A 135 7.12 -4.77 -5.90
CA VAL A 135 6.73 -6.18 -6.06
C VAL A 135 6.58 -6.81 -4.69
N PHE A 136 5.39 -7.34 -4.41
CA PHE A 136 4.99 -7.86 -3.11
C PHE A 136 4.55 -9.31 -3.25
N ARG A 137 5.01 -10.20 -2.37
CA ARG A 137 4.53 -11.59 -2.36
C ARG A 137 3.08 -11.63 -1.89
N ARG A 138 2.26 -12.46 -2.55
CA ARG A 138 0.91 -12.84 -2.11
C ARG A 138 0.99 -14.24 -1.51
N ASP A 139 0.44 -14.42 -0.32
CA ASP A 139 0.30 -15.73 0.33
C ASP A 139 -0.99 -16.45 -0.11
#